data_AF-A0A947ID21-F1
#
_entry.id   AF-A0A947ID21-F1
#
_cell.length_a   1.000
_cell.length_b   1.000
_cell.length_c   1.000
_cell.angle_alpha   90.00
_cell.angle_beta   90.00
_cell.angle_gamma   90.00
#
_symmetry.space_group_name_H-M   'P 1'
#
loop_
_entity.id
_entity.type
_entity.pdbx_description
1 polymer ?
#
loop_
_entity_poly.entity_id
_entity_poly.type
_entity_poly.pdbx_seq_one_letter_code
_entity_poly.pdbx_strand_id
1 'polypeptide(L)'
;MAIHFLQEQKKQEKLLLVFIGVVLIILLVIWWGFFKKSRPSSHVSVPVVESSKIEINFEVLKNSILQEFVPFDEILPLEGEVGRENPFVPY
;
A
#
# COMPACT_ATOMS: atom_id res chain seq x y z
N MET A 1 -63.23 -9.24 8.91
CA MET A 1 -61.81 -9.64 8.88
C MET A 1 -61.16 -9.48 7.50
N ALA A 2 -61.83 -9.79 6.38
CA ALA A 2 -61.25 -9.68 5.02
C ALA A 2 -60.87 -8.24 4.58
N ILE A 3 -61.58 -7.21 5.06
CA ILE A 3 -61.30 -5.80 4.72
C ILE A 3 -60.03 -5.24 5.37
N HIS A 4 -59.56 -5.83 6.49
CA HIS A 4 -58.33 -5.37 7.16
C HIS A 4 -57.07 -5.76 6.36
N PHE A 5 -57.08 -6.95 5.74
CA PHE A 5 -55.98 -7.44 4.89
C PHE A 5 -55.73 -6.54 3.68
N LEU A 6 -56.78 -6.06 3.02
CA LEU A 6 -56.66 -5.15 1.86
C LEU A 6 -56.09 -3.78 2.24
N GLN A 7 -56.42 -3.29 3.45
CA GLN A 7 -55.92 -2.01 3.94
C GLN A 7 -54.45 -2.10 4.38
N GLU A 8 -54.04 -3.23 4.95
CA GLU A 8 -52.63 -3.53 5.27
C GLU A 8 -51.77 -3.70 4.01
N GLN A 9 -52.29 -4.36 2.98
CA GLN A 9 -51.61 -4.54 1.69
C GLN A 9 -51.24 -3.20 1.03
N LYS A 10 -52.16 -2.22 1.03
CA LYS A 10 -51.93 -0.88 0.47
C LYS A 10 -50.90 -0.06 1.27
N LYS A 11 -50.85 -0.26 2.60
CA LYS A 11 -49.81 0.36 3.45
C LYS A 11 -48.44 -0.26 3.19
N GLN A 12 -48.38 -1.59 3.06
CA GLN A 12 -47.15 -2.32 2.76
C GLN A 12 -46.62 -1.96 1.37
N GLU A 13 -47.49 -1.79 0.37
CA GLU A 13 -47.09 -1.35 -0.98
C GLU A 13 -46.43 0.02 -0.95
N LYS A 14 -46.99 0.99 -0.23
CA LYS A 14 -46.37 2.32 -0.04
C LYS A 14 -45.04 2.25 0.71
N LEU A 15 -44.97 1.44 1.78
CA LEU A 15 -43.73 1.22 2.55
C LEU A 15 -42.64 0.57 1.71
N LEU A 16 -43.01 -0.39 0.86
CA LEU A 16 -42.11 -1.07 -0.06
C LEU A 16 -41.61 -0.12 -1.15
N LEU A 17 -42.47 0.75 -1.68
CA LEU A 17 -42.10 1.79 -2.65
C LEU A 17 -41.12 2.81 -2.05
N VAL A 18 -41.36 3.23 -0.80
CA VAL A 18 -40.43 4.10 -0.05
C VAL A 18 -39.09 3.39 0.20
N PHE A 19 -39.12 2.11 0.60
CA PHE A 19 -37.92 1.32 0.84
C PHE A 19 -37.07 1.19 -0.44
N ILE A 20 -37.69 0.88 -1.58
CA ILE A 20 -37.02 0.85 -2.89
C ILE A 20 -36.40 2.22 -3.21
N GLY A 21 -37.14 3.32 -2.96
CA GLY A 21 -36.63 4.67 -3.17
C GLY A 21 -35.36 4.96 -2.35
N VAL A 22 -35.35 4.56 -1.07
CA VAL A 22 -34.17 4.73 -0.19
C VAL A 22 -32.99 3.90 -0.69
N VAL A 23 -33.21 2.65 -1.07
CA VAL A 23 -32.16 1.78 -1.61
C VAL A 23 -31.56 2.35 -2.90
N LEU A 24 -32.39 2.88 -3.81
CA LEU A 24 -31.93 3.53 -5.04
C LEU A 24 -31.09 4.78 -4.75
N ILE A 25 -31.49 5.62 -3.80
CA ILE A 25 -30.70 6.80 -3.41
C ILE A 25 -29.33 6.40 -2.87
N ILE A 26 -29.26 5.38 -2.01
CA ILE A 26 -28.00 4.87 -1.46
C ILE A 26 -27.08 4.39 -2.59
N LEU A 27 -27.61 3.59 -3.53
CA LEU A 27 -26.85 3.12 -4.69
C LEU A 27 -26.33 4.28 -5.55
N LEU A 28 -27.14 5.31 -5.77
CA LEU A 28 -26.78 6.49 -6.57
C LEU A 28 -25.66 7.30 -5.89
N VAL A 29 -25.73 7.47 -4.57
CA VAL A 29 -24.69 8.14 -3.78
C VAL A 29 -23.38 7.37 -3.82
N ILE A 30 -23.42 6.04 -3.68
CA ILE A 30 -22.22 5.19 -3.79
C ILE A 30 -21.64 5.28 -5.19
N TRP A 31 -22.46 5.16 -6.23
CA TRP A 31 -22.02 5.28 -7.63
C TRP A 31 -21.32 6.62 -7.89
N TRP A 32 -21.92 7.72 -7.45
CA TRP A 32 -21.35 9.05 -7.65
C TRP A 32 -20.09 9.29 -6.80
N GLY A 33 -20.04 8.72 -5.60
CA GLY A 33 -18.88 8.77 -4.71
C GLY A 33 -17.69 7.99 -5.24
N PHE A 34 -17.92 6.81 -5.82
CA PHE A 34 -16.88 5.99 -6.44
C PHE A 34 -16.38 6.60 -7.76
N PHE A 35 -17.26 7.21 -8.57
CA PHE A 35 -16.85 7.91 -9.79
C PHE A 35 -16.03 9.19 -9.52
N LYS A 36 -15.97 9.67 -8.27
CA LYS A 36 -15.24 10.88 -7.86
C LYS A 36 -13.83 10.64 -7.29
N LYS A 37 -13.20 9.49 -7.56
CA LYS A 37 -11.74 9.32 -7.36
C LYS A 37 -11.10 8.98 -8.71
N SER A 38 -10.05 9.65 -9.15
CA SER A 38 -8.96 10.26 -8.40
C SER A 38 -8.56 11.59 -9.04
N ARG A 39 -8.55 12.68 -8.26
CA ARG A 39 -7.55 13.72 -8.55
C ARG A 39 -6.20 13.01 -8.50
N PRO A 40 -5.38 13.03 -9.56
CA PRO A 40 -4.04 12.50 -9.44
C PRO A 40 -3.43 13.25 -8.25
N SER A 41 -3.06 12.50 -7.21
CA SER A 41 -2.13 12.97 -6.22
C SER A 41 -1.02 13.64 -7.02
N SER A 42 -0.80 14.93 -6.82
CA SER A 42 0.33 15.64 -7.41
C SER A 42 1.59 15.09 -6.76
N HIS A 43 1.94 13.85 -7.11
CA HIS A 43 3.30 13.37 -7.01
C HIS A 43 4.08 14.38 -7.84
N VAL A 44 4.89 15.17 -7.16
CA VAL A 44 5.93 15.98 -7.77
C VAL A 44 6.61 15.05 -8.77
N SER A 45 6.41 15.33 -10.06
CA SER A 45 7.09 14.64 -11.14
C SER A 45 8.55 15.02 -11.01
N VAL A 46 9.30 14.24 -10.24
CA VAL A 46 10.75 14.19 -10.39
C VAL A 46 10.97 13.85 -11.87
N PRO A 47 11.79 14.61 -12.61
CA PRO A 47 12.10 14.23 -13.97
C PRO A 47 12.65 12.80 -13.91
N VAL A 48 11.91 11.86 -14.49
CA VAL A 48 12.40 10.51 -14.72
C VAL A 48 13.48 10.69 -15.78
N VAL A 49 14.71 10.86 -15.30
CA VAL A 49 15.88 10.64 -16.13
C VAL A 49 15.77 9.20 -16.55
N GLU A 50 15.50 8.96 -17.84
CA GLU A 50 15.61 7.63 -18.42
C GLU A 50 17.01 7.13 -18.05
N SER A 51 17.06 6.17 -17.12
CA SER A 51 18.32 5.55 -16.74
C SER A 51 18.85 4.90 -18.01
N SER A 52 19.95 5.44 -18.54
CA SER A 52 20.72 4.79 -19.61
C SER A 52 20.88 3.31 -19.25
N LYS A 53 20.70 2.41 -20.21
CA LYS A 53 20.90 0.97 -20.01
C LYS A 53 22.30 0.76 -19.40
N ILE A 54 22.36 0.45 -18.11
CA ILE A 54 23.60 0.17 -17.40
C ILE A 54 23.95 -1.29 -17.67
N GLU A 55 25.00 -1.50 -18.45
CA GLU A 55 25.57 -2.83 -18.66
C GLU A 55 26.70 -3.02 -17.64
N ILE A 56 26.46 -3.89 -16.67
CA ILE A 56 27.46 -4.23 -15.65
C ILE A 56 28.44 -5.21 -16.28
N ASN A 57 29.72 -4.83 -16.35
CA ASN A 57 30.77 -5.73 -16.79
C ASN A 57 31.17 -6.67 -15.63
N PHE A 58 30.89 -7.97 -15.77
CA PHE A 58 31.26 -9.00 -14.78
C PHE A 58 32.60 -9.68 -15.08
N GLU A 59 33.28 -9.34 -16.17
CA GLU A 59 34.60 -9.90 -16.52
C GLU A 59 35.67 -9.57 -15.47
N VAL A 60 35.51 -8.45 -14.76
CA VAL A 60 36.36 -8.09 -13.62
C VAL A 60 36.41 -9.19 -12.56
N LEU A 61 35.32 -9.96 -12.36
CA LEU A 61 35.28 -11.06 -11.40
C LEU A 61 36.17 -12.26 -11.79
N LYS A 62 36.63 -12.33 -13.04
CA LYS A 62 37.51 -13.39 -13.53
C LYS A 62 39.00 -13.09 -13.31
N ASN A 63 39.34 -11.93 -12.76
CA ASN A 63 40.72 -11.55 -12.49
C ASN A 63 41.37 -12.55 -11.51
N SER A 64 42.59 -13.00 -11.81
CA SER A 64 43.34 -13.96 -10.96
C SER A 64 43.53 -13.46 -9.54
N ILE A 65 43.71 -12.14 -9.36
CA ILE A 65 43.84 -11.50 -8.04
C ILE A 65 42.62 -11.78 -7.16
N LEU A 66 41.42 -11.85 -7.77
CA LEU A 66 40.19 -12.10 -7.03
C LEU A 66 40.04 -13.58 -6.61
N GLN A 67 40.66 -14.50 -7.35
CA GLN A 67 40.63 -15.94 -7.04
C GLN A 67 41.58 -16.31 -5.91
N GLU A 68 42.57 -15.46 -5.64
CA GLU A 68 43.52 -15.61 -4.55
C GLU A 68 42.97 -15.13 -3.20
N PHE A 69 41.80 -14.47 -3.18
CA PHE A 69 41.19 -14.05 -1.92
C PHE A 69 40.68 -15.24 -1.13
N VAL A 70 41.10 -15.30 0.13
CA VAL A 70 40.61 -16.26 1.11
C VAL A 70 39.32 -15.69 1.72
N PRO A 71 38.31 -16.53 1.99
CA PRO A 71 37.18 -16.14 2.81
C PRO A 71 37.66 -15.51 4.12
N PHE A 72 36.97 -14.49 4.61
CA PHE A 72 37.29 -13.91 5.90
C PHE A 72 37.05 -14.95 7.00
N ASP A 73 37.94 -14.95 8.00
CA ASP A 73 37.77 -15.79 9.17
C ASP A 73 36.47 -15.44 9.91
N GLU A 74 35.88 -16.43 10.56
CA GLU A 74 34.73 -16.20 11.42
C GLU A 74 35.12 -15.23 12.52
N ILE A 75 34.36 -14.14 12.63
CA ILE A 75 34.59 -13.12 13.65
C ILE A 75 34.26 -13.74 15.00
N LEU A 76 35.24 -13.79 15.92
CA LEU A 76 34.99 -14.22 17.29
C LEU A 76 33.92 -13.33 17.93
N PRO A 77 33.07 -13.90 18.82
CA PRO A 77 32.14 -13.10 19.59
C PRO A 77 32.90 -12.02 20.37
N LEU A 78 32.33 -10.82 20.42
CA LEU A 78 32.95 -9.67 21.08
C LEU A 78 33.21 -9.99 22.56
N GLU A 79 34.47 -10.08 22.95
CA GLU A 79 34.86 -10.20 24.35
C GLU A 79 34.89 -8.81 24.99
N GLY A 80 33.83 -8.43 25.71
CA GLY A 80 33.76 -7.17 26.46
C GLY A 80 32.37 -6.53 26.51
N GLU A 81 32.30 -5.34 27.10
CA GLU A 81 31.09 -4.52 27.14
C GLU A 81 30.87 -3.82 25.79
N VAL A 82 29.60 -3.69 25.38
CA VAL A 82 29.20 -3.07 24.11
C VAL A 82 29.37 -1.55 24.21
N GLY A 83 30.56 -1.04 23.87
CA GLY A 83 30.84 0.37 23.65
C GLY A 83 30.34 1.33 24.75
N ARG A 84 30.25 2.62 24.43
CA ARG A 84 29.55 3.60 25.27
C ARG A 84 28.10 3.67 24.81
N GLU A 85 27.15 3.78 25.74
CA GLU A 85 25.75 4.03 25.39
C GLU A 85 25.59 5.25 24.46
N ASN A 86 26.41 6.28 24.68
CA ASN A 86 26.49 7.44 23.81
C ASN A 86 27.96 7.80 23.47
N PRO A 87 28.41 7.56 22.24
CA PRO A 87 29.79 7.84 21.83
C PRO A 87 30.10 9.32 21.61
N PHE A 88 29.11 10.22 21.70
CA PHE A 88 29.28 11.65 21.38
C PHE A 88 29.49 12.56 22.61
N VAL A 89 29.59 12.00 23.82
CA VAL A 89 29.84 12.80 25.03
C VAL A 89 31.35 12.92 25.29
N PRO A 90 31.91 14.13 25.48
CA PRO A 90 33.34 14.30 25.77
C PRO A 90 33.76 13.63 27.09
N TYR A 91 35.07 13.33 27.21
CA TYR A 91 35.71 12.76 28.41
C TYR A 91 36.10 13.83 29.43
#